data_AF-A0A4D7HBZ4-F1
#
_entry.id   AF-A0A4D7HBZ4-F1
#
_cell.length_a   1.000
_cell.length_b   1.000
_cell.length_c   1.000
_cell.angle_alpha   90.00
_cell.angle_beta   90.00
_cell.angle_gamma   90.00
#
_symmetry.space_group_name_H-M   'P 1'
#
loop_
_entity.id
_entity.type
_entity.pdbx_description
1 polymer ?
#
loop_
_entity_poly.entity_id
_entity_poly.type
_entity_poly.pdbx_seq_one_letter_code
_entity_poly.pdbx_strand_id
1 'polypeptide(L)'
;MELPDESAAGYVALVTGGTSGLGASVSRRLADRGASVAIVGRNRERGRTVAADLRERTEGDVAFYRADLASQSAVRKLAAEFRARNDRLDLLVNGAGVFSSSRELTTDGIERTFAVNHLAPFLLTHELLSLLRAAAPSRVVTVSSGLLERGELDFSDLFSGGGYDGMDAYARSKLANVLFTEELAERLGERDGPDDAGVTAAAVNPGFVPSTNLARGASLRGRLLLTAFSRLPLGFTRSLDEGTESILAAADATGPAGRGGVYVDAAEVRPASSVGDETTRRRLWDVSAGLVGVSPDGW
;
A
#
# COMPACT_ATOMS: atom_id res chain seq x y z
N MET A 1 -2.88 14.32 -10.19
CA MET A 1 -3.40 14.68 -8.87
C MET A 1 -2.43 15.64 -8.20
N GLU A 2 -2.77 16.92 -8.16
CA GLU A 2 -2.09 17.88 -7.29
C GLU A 2 -2.63 17.61 -5.88
N LEU A 3 -1.76 17.31 -4.92
CA LEU A 3 -2.10 17.52 -3.52
C LEU A 3 -1.53 18.91 -3.18
N PRO A 4 -2.15 20.02 -3.65
CA PRO A 4 -1.59 21.32 -3.33
C PRO A 4 -1.59 21.47 -1.82
N ASP A 5 -0.62 22.22 -1.30
CA ASP A 5 -0.54 22.57 0.12
C ASP A 5 -1.83 23.23 0.68
N GLU A 6 -2.81 23.56 -0.18
CA GLU A 6 -3.99 24.37 0.17
C GLU A 6 -5.36 23.65 0.18
N SER A 7 -5.63 22.56 -0.56
CA SER A 7 -6.92 21.82 -0.46
C SER A 7 -6.98 20.50 -1.26
N ALA A 8 -7.55 19.46 -0.65
CA ALA A 8 -7.97 18.20 -1.26
C ALA A 8 -9.51 18.04 -1.24
N ALA A 9 -10.25 19.14 -1.10
CA ALA A 9 -11.71 19.12 -1.13
C ALA A 9 -12.25 18.53 -2.45
N GLY A 10 -13.24 17.66 -2.34
CA GLY A 10 -13.81 16.94 -3.49
C GLY A 10 -13.02 15.70 -3.93
N TYR A 11 -11.86 15.42 -3.34
CA TYR A 11 -11.13 14.17 -3.60
C TYR A 11 -11.64 13.05 -2.70
N VAL A 12 -11.65 11.83 -3.23
CA VAL A 12 -11.98 10.61 -2.51
C VAL A 12 -10.72 9.75 -2.38
N ALA A 13 -10.30 9.49 -1.15
CA ALA A 13 -9.16 8.65 -0.84
C ALA A 13 -9.56 7.38 -0.09
N LEU A 14 -9.01 6.22 -0.49
CA LEU A 14 -9.13 4.96 0.22
C LEU A 14 -7.78 4.55 0.81
N VAL A 15 -7.68 4.48 2.14
CA VAL A 15 -6.45 4.14 2.85
C VAL A 15 -6.57 2.80 3.55
N THR A 16 -5.86 1.78 3.04
CA THR A 16 -5.72 0.50 3.72
C THR A 16 -4.76 0.61 4.91
N GLY A 17 -5.08 -0.07 6.01
CA GLY A 17 -4.34 0.13 7.25
C GLY A 17 -4.62 1.48 7.93
N GLY A 18 -5.62 2.23 7.45
CA GLY A 18 -6.00 3.58 7.90
C GLY A 18 -6.47 3.71 9.36
N THR A 19 -6.38 2.64 10.15
CA THR A 19 -6.83 2.61 11.56
C THR A 19 -5.68 2.64 12.58
N SER A 20 -4.42 2.61 12.15
CA SER A 20 -3.27 2.76 13.07
C SER A 20 -1.99 3.18 12.36
N GLY A 21 -1.02 3.70 13.11
CA GLY A 21 0.33 4.02 12.61
C GLY A 21 0.28 5.00 11.44
N LEU A 22 1.13 4.76 10.44
CA LEU A 22 1.25 5.59 9.24
C LEU A 22 -0.08 5.77 8.51
N GLY A 23 -0.84 4.69 8.28
CA GLY A 23 -2.12 4.79 7.58
C GLY A 23 -3.13 5.72 8.26
N ALA A 24 -3.22 5.70 9.59
CA ALA A 24 -4.10 6.63 10.32
C ALA A 24 -3.59 8.08 10.27
N SER A 25 -2.27 8.28 10.32
CA SER A 25 -1.68 9.61 10.20
C SER A 25 -1.87 10.20 8.80
N VAL A 26 -1.68 9.40 7.74
CA VAL A 26 -2.02 9.78 6.35
C VAL A 26 -3.51 10.12 6.23
N SER A 27 -4.39 9.29 6.80
CA SER A 27 -5.85 9.53 6.75
C SER A 27 -6.22 10.88 7.40
N ARG A 28 -5.61 11.22 8.53
CA ARG A 28 -5.81 12.54 9.19
C ARG A 28 -5.31 13.68 8.32
N ARG A 29 -4.11 13.56 7.78
CA ARG A 29 -3.51 14.59 6.91
C ARG A 29 -4.30 14.82 5.62
N LEU A 30 -4.98 13.80 5.10
CA LEU A 30 -5.91 13.94 3.97
C LEU A 30 -7.22 14.62 4.39
N ALA A 31 -7.77 14.23 5.55
CA ALA A 31 -8.97 14.87 6.10
C ALA A 31 -8.72 16.35 6.48
N ASP A 32 -7.59 16.67 7.10
CA ASP A 32 -7.19 18.04 7.44
C ASP A 32 -7.09 18.94 6.18
N ARG A 33 -6.89 18.34 4.99
CA ARG A 33 -6.91 19.02 3.68
C ARG A 33 -8.31 19.03 3.03
N GLY A 34 -9.35 18.51 3.67
CA GLY A 34 -10.73 18.51 3.17
C GLY A 34 -11.12 17.31 2.29
N ALA A 35 -10.27 16.29 2.16
CA ALA A 35 -10.63 15.09 1.39
C ALA A 35 -11.77 14.30 2.04
N SER A 36 -12.54 13.58 1.21
CA SER A 36 -13.36 12.46 1.68
C SER A 36 -12.46 11.24 1.88
N VAL A 37 -12.49 10.63 3.07
CA VAL A 37 -11.55 9.60 3.48
C VAL A 37 -12.25 8.31 3.88
N ALA A 38 -12.04 7.28 3.08
CA ALA A 38 -12.38 5.90 3.42
C ALA A 38 -11.17 5.20 4.07
N ILE A 39 -11.35 4.66 5.27
CA ILE A 39 -10.31 3.90 5.97
C ILE A 39 -10.68 2.41 6.06
N VAL A 40 -9.68 1.55 5.86
CA VAL A 40 -9.85 0.09 5.97
C VAL A 40 -9.07 -0.46 7.16
N GLY A 41 -9.71 -1.33 7.94
CA GLY A 41 -9.07 -2.02 9.05
C GLY A 41 -9.85 -3.21 9.59
N ARG A 42 -9.19 -4.05 10.38
CA ARG A 42 -9.77 -5.30 10.90
C ARG A 42 -10.57 -5.11 12.20
N ASN A 43 -10.12 -4.19 13.05
CA ASN A 43 -10.71 -3.95 14.37
C ASN A 43 -11.81 -2.90 14.26
N ARG A 44 -13.05 -3.32 14.56
CA ARG A 44 -14.24 -2.49 14.43
C ARG A 44 -14.24 -1.26 15.35
N GLU A 45 -13.83 -1.44 16.59
CA GLU A 45 -13.83 -0.38 17.59
C GLU A 45 -12.80 0.69 17.23
N ARG A 46 -11.54 0.29 17.00
CA ARG A 46 -10.49 1.21 16.56
C ARG A 46 -10.86 1.93 15.26
N GLY A 47 -11.45 1.21 14.31
CA GLY A 47 -11.91 1.81 13.04
C GLY A 47 -12.98 2.88 13.26
N ARG A 48 -13.95 2.64 14.15
CA ARG A 48 -14.97 3.63 14.52
C ARG A 48 -14.37 4.84 15.22
N THR A 49 -13.42 4.63 16.13
CA THR A 49 -12.74 5.73 16.84
C THR A 49 -11.99 6.62 15.85
N VAL A 50 -11.21 6.04 14.94
CA VAL A 50 -10.47 6.84 13.94
C VAL A 50 -11.45 7.54 12.99
N ALA A 51 -12.50 6.87 12.53
CA ALA A 51 -13.50 7.52 11.67
C ALA A 51 -14.25 8.67 12.37
N ALA A 52 -14.45 8.61 13.69
CA ALA A 52 -15.02 9.73 14.44
C ALA A 52 -14.05 10.93 14.47
N ASP A 53 -12.78 10.70 14.81
CA ASP A 53 -11.71 11.72 14.78
C ASP A 53 -11.54 12.35 13.39
N LEU A 54 -11.66 11.57 12.32
CA LEU A 54 -11.61 12.11 10.95
C LEU A 54 -12.79 13.01 10.60
N ARG A 55 -14.01 12.69 11.07
CA ARG A 55 -15.22 13.53 10.81
C ARG A 55 -15.15 14.89 11.48
N GLU A 56 -14.34 15.04 12.52
CA GLU A 56 -14.12 16.33 13.18
C GLU A 56 -13.13 17.21 12.40
N ARG A 57 -12.44 16.67 11.39
CA ARG A 57 -11.35 17.32 10.64
C ARG A 57 -11.70 17.74 9.23
N THR A 58 -12.75 17.15 8.64
CA THR A 58 -13.14 17.37 7.25
C THR A 58 -14.66 17.50 7.14
N GLU A 59 -15.10 18.33 6.20
CA GLU A 59 -16.50 18.33 5.74
C GLU A 59 -16.77 17.22 4.69
N GLY A 60 -15.72 16.58 4.16
CA GLY A 60 -15.82 15.43 3.26
C GLY A 60 -16.39 14.18 3.92
N ASP A 61 -16.84 13.22 3.11
CA ASP A 61 -17.39 11.97 3.65
C ASP A 61 -16.30 11.12 4.31
N VAL A 62 -16.63 10.46 5.41
CA VAL A 62 -15.73 9.57 6.13
C VAL A 62 -16.40 8.23 6.35
N ALA A 63 -15.81 7.19 5.76
CA ALA A 63 -16.29 5.82 5.83
C ALA A 63 -15.24 4.88 6.45
N PHE A 64 -15.69 3.97 7.31
CA PHE A 64 -14.85 2.86 7.78
C PHE A 64 -15.35 1.55 7.18
N TYR A 65 -14.43 0.83 6.52
CA TYR A 65 -14.68 -0.50 5.99
C TYR A 65 -13.92 -1.54 6.82
N ARG A 66 -14.67 -2.50 7.36
CA ARG A 66 -14.09 -3.62 8.10
C ARG A 66 -13.73 -4.75 7.14
N ALA A 67 -12.44 -4.97 6.93
CA ALA A 67 -11.96 -6.06 6.09
C ALA A 67 -10.69 -6.71 6.69
N ASP A 68 -10.60 -8.04 6.59
CA ASP A 68 -9.33 -8.75 6.76
C ASP A 68 -8.71 -9.01 5.39
N LEU A 69 -7.65 -8.26 5.09
CA LEU A 69 -6.95 -8.32 3.81
C LEU A 69 -6.19 -9.64 3.61
N ALA A 70 -6.15 -10.52 4.62
CA ALA A 70 -5.67 -11.88 4.45
C ALA A 70 -6.65 -12.78 3.67
N SER A 71 -7.89 -12.35 3.43
CA SER A 71 -8.89 -13.09 2.65
C SER A 71 -9.25 -12.34 1.37
N GLN A 72 -9.03 -12.98 0.23
CA GLN A 72 -9.38 -12.41 -1.08
C GLN A 72 -10.87 -12.12 -1.20
N SER A 73 -11.74 -12.99 -0.68
CA SER A 73 -13.19 -12.75 -0.66
C SER A 73 -13.57 -11.48 0.11
N ALA A 74 -12.86 -11.20 1.21
CA ALA A 74 -13.06 -9.97 1.98
C ALA A 74 -12.55 -8.72 1.23
N VAL A 75 -11.46 -8.84 0.45
CA VAL A 75 -10.97 -7.77 -0.44
C VAL A 75 -12.00 -7.44 -1.52
N ARG A 76 -12.59 -8.46 -2.17
CA ARG A 76 -13.66 -8.25 -3.17
C ARG A 76 -14.88 -7.61 -2.58
N LYS A 77 -15.31 -8.08 -1.39
CA LYS A 77 -16.45 -7.50 -0.68
C LYS A 77 -16.21 -6.04 -0.32
N LEU A 78 -15.01 -5.71 0.18
CA LEU A 78 -14.59 -4.34 0.43
C LEU A 78 -14.72 -3.48 -0.84
N ALA A 79 -14.18 -3.95 -1.97
CA ALA A 79 -14.22 -3.19 -3.21
C ALA A 79 -15.66 -3.01 -3.72
N ALA A 80 -16.51 -4.04 -3.63
CA ALA A 80 -17.92 -3.96 -3.99
C ALA A 80 -18.69 -2.97 -3.09
N GLU A 81 -18.46 -3.00 -1.77
CA GLU A 81 -19.05 -2.04 -0.83
C GLU A 81 -18.59 -0.61 -1.10
N PHE A 82 -17.32 -0.42 -1.48
CA PHE A 82 -16.79 0.88 -1.85
C PHE A 82 -17.42 1.40 -3.15
N ARG A 83 -17.47 0.58 -4.21
CA ARG A 83 -18.10 0.89 -5.51
C ARG A 83 -19.60 1.18 -5.40
N ALA A 84 -20.28 0.56 -4.45
CA ALA A 84 -21.71 0.82 -4.21
C ALA A 84 -21.99 2.20 -3.58
N ARG A 85 -20.96 2.85 -3.02
CA ARG A 85 -21.09 4.12 -2.28
C ARG A 85 -20.36 5.28 -2.95
N ASN A 86 -19.40 4.99 -3.83
CA ASN A 86 -18.53 5.96 -4.45
C ASN A 86 -18.49 5.70 -5.96
N ASP A 87 -18.61 6.78 -6.73
CA ASP A 87 -18.52 6.82 -8.19
C ASP A 87 -17.12 7.24 -8.69
N ARG A 88 -16.23 7.61 -7.76
CA ARG A 88 -14.85 8.03 -8.04
C ARG A 88 -13.88 7.53 -6.97
N LEU A 89 -12.60 7.41 -7.34
CA LEU A 89 -11.49 7.18 -6.42
C LEU A 89 -10.25 7.92 -6.92
N ASP A 90 -9.87 8.99 -6.25
CA ASP A 90 -8.74 9.85 -6.65
C ASP A 90 -7.41 9.29 -6.15
N LEU A 91 -7.40 8.71 -4.95
CA LEU A 91 -6.20 8.18 -4.31
C LEU A 91 -6.45 6.84 -3.61
N LEU A 92 -5.78 5.79 -4.07
CA LEU A 92 -5.68 4.51 -3.35
C LEU A 92 -4.33 4.42 -2.63
N VAL A 93 -4.35 4.35 -1.30
CA VAL A 93 -3.16 4.07 -0.49
C VAL A 93 -3.19 2.63 0.00
N ASN A 94 -2.37 1.79 -0.61
CA ASN A 94 -2.04 0.43 -0.18
C ASN A 94 -1.05 0.47 0.99
N GLY A 95 -1.52 0.96 2.15
CA GLY A 95 -0.75 1.16 3.38
C GLY A 95 -0.84 0.03 4.41
N ALA A 96 -1.70 -0.96 4.22
CA ALA A 96 -1.77 -2.11 5.10
C ALA A 96 -0.50 -2.97 4.99
N GLY A 97 0.02 -3.41 6.15
CA GLY A 97 1.16 -4.30 6.21
C GLY A 97 1.17 -5.13 7.48
N VAL A 98 1.67 -6.35 7.38
CA VAL A 98 1.93 -7.26 8.49
C VAL A 98 3.34 -7.83 8.38
N PHE A 99 3.84 -8.25 9.52
CA PHE A 99 5.05 -9.05 9.67
C PHE A 99 4.67 -10.25 10.54
N SER A 100 5.14 -11.45 10.18
CA SER A 100 4.96 -12.66 10.99
C SER A 100 6.28 -13.40 11.13
N SER A 101 6.64 -13.74 12.37
CA SER A 101 7.82 -14.59 12.65
C SER A 101 7.56 -16.08 12.41
N SER A 102 6.31 -16.49 12.22
CA SER A 102 5.91 -17.86 11.91
C SER A 102 5.16 -17.92 10.58
N ARG A 103 5.37 -19.01 9.84
CA ARG A 103 4.63 -19.30 8.61
C ARG A 103 3.16 -19.55 8.95
N GLU A 104 2.28 -18.72 8.43
CA GLU A 104 0.83 -18.87 8.54
C GLU A 104 0.22 -18.87 7.15
N LEU A 105 -0.67 -19.82 6.87
CA LEU A 105 -1.45 -19.81 5.64
C LEU A 105 -2.80 -19.14 5.90
N THR A 106 -3.25 -18.33 4.94
CA THR A 106 -4.60 -17.78 4.94
C THR A 106 -5.63 -18.84 4.55
N THR A 107 -6.92 -18.49 4.61
CA THR A 107 -8.01 -19.34 4.11
C THR A 107 -7.87 -19.68 2.63
N ASP A 108 -7.14 -18.85 1.89
CA ASP A 108 -6.92 -19.00 0.45
C ASP A 108 -5.62 -19.78 0.16
N GLY A 109 -4.98 -20.37 1.18
CA GLY A 109 -3.78 -21.20 1.04
C GLY A 109 -2.49 -20.42 0.79
N ILE A 110 -2.50 -19.10 0.94
CA ILE A 110 -1.36 -18.21 0.67
C ILE A 110 -0.65 -17.87 1.98
N GLU A 111 0.68 -17.71 1.95
CA GLU A 111 1.41 -17.20 3.12
C GLU A 111 0.90 -15.80 3.52
N ARG A 112 0.61 -15.62 4.81
CA ARG A 112 -0.10 -14.46 5.35
C ARG A 112 0.54 -13.12 5.00
N THR A 113 1.86 -13.01 5.10
CA THR A 113 2.62 -11.78 4.82
C THR A 113 2.48 -11.42 3.35
N PHE A 114 2.68 -12.36 2.44
CA PHE A 114 2.50 -12.17 1.00
C PHE A 114 1.05 -11.86 0.63
N ALA A 115 0.08 -12.55 1.24
CA ALA A 115 -1.35 -12.30 1.03
C ALA A 115 -1.74 -10.86 1.38
N VAL A 116 -1.35 -10.38 2.56
CA VAL A 116 -1.75 -9.05 3.05
C VAL A 116 -0.93 -7.93 2.42
N ASN A 117 0.38 -8.11 2.29
CA ASN A 117 1.28 -7.02 1.90
C ASN A 117 1.34 -6.80 0.39
N HIS A 118 1.07 -7.83 -0.41
CA HIS A 118 1.22 -7.79 -1.88
C HIS A 118 -0.07 -8.18 -2.62
N LEU A 119 -0.63 -9.38 -2.38
CA LEU A 119 -1.81 -9.83 -3.15
C LEU A 119 -3.08 -9.03 -2.85
N ALA A 120 -3.26 -8.53 -1.61
CA ALA A 120 -4.38 -7.65 -1.30
C ALA A 120 -4.28 -6.30 -2.00
N PRO A 121 -3.14 -5.57 -2.00
CA PRO A 121 -2.92 -4.41 -2.86
C PRO A 121 -3.18 -4.68 -4.34
N PHE A 122 -2.63 -5.78 -4.88
CA PHE A 122 -2.84 -6.18 -6.28
C PHE A 122 -4.35 -6.33 -6.56
N LEU A 123 -5.03 -7.16 -5.77
CA LEU A 123 -6.44 -7.45 -5.98
C LEU A 123 -7.36 -6.24 -5.79
N LEU A 124 -7.11 -5.44 -4.76
CA LEU A 124 -7.92 -4.25 -4.47
C LEU A 124 -7.75 -3.20 -5.57
N THR A 125 -6.53 -3.02 -6.07
CA THR A 125 -6.26 -2.10 -7.18
C THR A 125 -7.01 -2.54 -8.44
N HIS A 126 -6.95 -3.82 -8.80
CA HIS A 126 -7.70 -4.38 -9.93
C HIS A 126 -9.22 -4.12 -9.80
N GLU A 127 -9.80 -4.43 -8.63
CA GLU A 127 -11.24 -4.29 -8.37
C GLU A 127 -11.74 -2.83 -8.38
N LEU A 128 -10.86 -1.86 -8.11
CA LEU A 128 -11.17 -0.44 -8.06
C LEU A 128 -10.67 0.35 -9.27
N LEU A 129 -10.02 -0.30 -10.23
CA LEU A 129 -9.41 0.34 -11.39
C LEU A 129 -10.39 1.17 -12.21
N SER A 130 -11.63 0.72 -12.36
CA SER A 130 -12.68 1.47 -13.07
C SER A 130 -12.98 2.82 -12.41
N LEU A 131 -12.99 2.90 -11.07
CA LEU A 131 -13.19 4.15 -10.34
C LEU A 131 -11.95 5.06 -10.42
N LEU A 132 -10.76 4.47 -10.38
CA LEU A 132 -9.51 5.21 -10.59
C LEU A 132 -9.48 5.86 -11.98
N ARG A 133 -9.86 5.11 -13.02
CA ARG A 133 -9.97 5.64 -14.40
C ARG A 133 -11.03 6.73 -14.52
N ALA A 134 -12.20 6.54 -13.90
CA ALA A 134 -13.27 7.54 -13.91
C ALA A 134 -12.88 8.85 -13.19
N ALA A 135 -11.97 8.76 -12.22
CA ALA A 135 -11.45 9.89 -11.45
C ALA A 135 -10.11 10.43 -11.99
N ALA A 136 -9.67 9.99 -13.16
CA ALA A 136 -8.40 10.43 -13.73
C ALA A 136 -8.36 11.98 -13.85
N PRO A 137 -7.27 12.64 -13.43
CA PRO A 137 -6.02 12.06 -12.92
C PRO A 137 -6.12 11.52 -11.50
N SER A 138 -5.84 10.22 -11.34
CA SER A 138 -5.88 9.50 -10.07
C SER A 138 -4.60 8.73 -9.81
N ARG A 139 -4.45 8.18 -8.59
CA ARG A 139 -3.18 7.58 -8.17
C ARG A 139 -3.30 6.40 -7.24
N VAL A 140 -2.40 5.45 -7.44
CA VAL A 140 -2.15 4.31 -6.53
C VAL A 140 -0.80 4.50 -5.85
N VAL A 141 -0.78 4.49 -4.53
CA VAL A 141 0.43 4.52 -3.71
C VAL A 141 0.56 3.23 -2.92
N THR A 142 1.65 2.50 -3.13
CA THR A 142 1.92 1.22 -2.44
C THR A 142 3.07 1.35 -1.46
N VAL A 143 2.81 1.07 -0.18
CA VAL A 143 3.82 1.18 0.86
C VAL A 143 4.74 -0.04 0.83
N SER A 144 6.01 0.22 0.50
CA SER A 144 7.12 -0.73 0.51
C SER A 144 7.97 -0.60 1.79
N SER A 145 9.25 -0.96 1.75
CA SER A 145 10.25 -0.83 2.82
C SER A 145 11.66 -1.03 2.26
N GLY A 146 12.67 -0.36 2.81
CA GLY A 146 14.07 -0.59 2.45
C GLY A 146 14.58 -2.03 2.71
N LEU A 147 13.86 -2.84 3.48
CA LEU A 147 14.13 -4.28 3.59
C LEU A 147 13.93 -5.05 2.28
N LEU A 148 13.31 -4.44 1.26
CA LEU A 148 13.14 -5.02 -0.06
C LEU A 148 14.47 -5.44 -0.71
N GLU A 149 15.59 -4.81 -0.34
CA GLU A 149 16.94 -5.15 -0.85
C GLU A 149 17.38 -6.58 -0.49
N ARG A 150 16.74 -7.19 0.51
CA ARG A 150 16.94 -8.61 0.88
C ARG A 150 15.92 -9.55 0.23
N GLY A 151 14.97 -9.01 -0.53
CA GLY A 151 13.87 -9.78 -1.09
C GLY A 151 14.35 -10.64 -2.25
N GLU A 152 13.90 -11.90 -2.27
CA GLU A 152 14.11 -12.81 -3.39
C GLU A 152 12.78 -13.47 -3.77
N LEU A 153 12.53 -13.58 -5.08
CA LEU A 153 11.32 -14.19 -5.64
C LEU A 153 11.64 -15.58 -6.21
N ASP A 154 11.66 -16.59 -5.34
CA ASP A 154 11.61 -17.98 -5.78
C ASP A 154 10.18 -18.34 -6.19
N PHE A 155 9.90 -18.32 -7.49
CA PHE A 155 8.59 -18.67 -8.03
C PHE A 155 8.22 -20.15 -7.87
N SER A 156 9.18 -21.03 -7.55
CA SER A 156 8.90 -22.43 -7.26
C SER A 156 8.43 -22.66 -5.82
N ASP A 157 8.78 -21.74 -4.90
CA ASP A 157 8.35 -21.75 -3.50
C ASP A 157 8.17 -20.32 -2.94
N LEU A 158 7.25 -19.55 -3.51
CA LEU A 158 6.98 -18.17 -3.07
C LEU A 158 6.59 -18.07 -1.59
N PHE A 159 6.07 -19.16 -1.03
CA PHE A 159 5.50 -19.22 0.32
C PHE A 159 6.44 -19.90 1.32
N SER A 160 7.70 -20.18 0.94
CA SER A 160 8.76 -20.69 1.81
C SER A 160 8.35 -21.93 2.62
N GLY A 161 7.79 -22.93 1.94
CA GLY A 161 7.33 -24.18 2.54
C GLY A 161 8.42 -24.99 3.25
N GLY A 162 9.69 -24.86 2.84
CA GLY A 162 10.82 -25.64 3.37
C GLY A 162 11.74 -24.94 4.38
N GLY A 163 11.54 -23.65 4.67
CA GLY A 163 12.51 -22.87 5.46
C GLY A 163 12.10 -21.44 5.73
N TYR A 164 10.89 -21.23 6.24
CA TYR A 164 10.33 -19.90 6.47
C TYR A 164 11.17 -19.07 7.45
N ASP A 165 11.64 -17.91 6.96
CA ASP A 165 12.12 -16.81 7.77
C ASP A 165 11.17 -15.60 7.61
N GLY A 166 10.76 -15.00 8.72
CA GLY A 166 9.80 -13.91 8.70
C GLY A 166 10.33 -12.61 8.11
N MET A 167 11.64 -12.36 8.22
CA MET A 167 12.28 -11.20 7.59
C MET A 167 12.36 -11.40 6.08
N ASP A 168 12.71 -12.60 5.62
CA ASP A 168 12.77 -12.91 4.19
C ASP A 168 11.38 -12.88 3.54
N ALA A 169 10.36 -13.41 4.22
CA ALA A 169 8.97 -13.32 3.78
C ALA A 169 8.50 -11.85 3.69
N TYR A 170 8.85 -11.02 4.68
CA TYR A 170 8.53 -9.60 4.67
C TYR A 170 9.28 -8.86 3.55
N ALA A 171 10.60 -9.03 3.45
CA ALA A 171 11.45 -8.45 2.41
C ALA A 171 10.93 -8.78 1.00
N ARG A 172 10.63 -10.06 0.75
CA ARG A 172 10.00 -10.54 -0.49
C ARG A 172 8.69 -9.82 -0.80
N SER A 173 7.81 -9.67 0.19
CA SER A 173 6.55 -8.96 0.00
C SER A 173 6.74 -7.47 -0.34
N LYS A 174 7.83 -6.85 0.15
CA LYS A 174 8.14 -5.44 -0.12
C LYS A 174 8.85 -5.24 -1.46
N LEU A 175 9.68 -6.19 -1.89
CA LEU A 175 10.16 -6.26 -3.27
C LEU A 175 8.98 -6.38 -4.25
N ALA A 176 8.05 -7.29 -3.96
CA ALA A 176 6.87 -7.52 -4.79
C ALA A 176 6.01 -6.25 -4.98
N ASN A 177 5.90 -5.41 -3.96
CA ASN A 177 5.19 -4.11 -4.04
C ASN A 177 5.81 -3.12 -5.02
N VAL A 178 7.15 -3.05 -5.11
CA VAL A 178 7.82 -2.14 -6.05
C VAL A 178 7.68 -2.65 -7.48
N LEU A 179 7.91 -3.96 -7.70
CA LEU A 179 7.72 -4.58 -9.01
C LEU A 179 6.27 -4.49 -9.49
N PHE A 180 5.29 -4.67 -8.60
CA PHE A 180 3.87 -4.43 -8.88
C PHE A 180 3.62 -3.00 -9.35
N THR A 181 4.19 -2.02 -8.65
CA THR A 181 4.00 -0.60 -8.98
C THR A 181 4.56 -0.28 -10.36
N GLU A 182 5.74 -0.82 -10.68
CA GLU A 182 6.37 -0.63 -11.99
C GLU A 182 5.54 -1.22 -13.13
N GLU A 183 5.12 -2.48 -13.00
CA GLU A 183 4.30 -3.15 -14.01
C GLU A 183 2.92 -2.48 -14.16
N LEU A 184 2.32 -2.05 -13.04
CA LEU A 184 1.07 -1.30 -13.06
C LEU A 184 1.25 0.00 -13.85
N ALA A 185 2.33 0.74 -13.62
CA ALA A 185 2.60 1.98 -14.35
C ALA A 185 2.80 1.75 -15.85
N GLU A 186 3.51 0.68 -16.25
CA GLU A 186 3.68 0.31 -17.66
C GLU A 186 2.33 0.00 -18.33
N ARG A 187 1.53 -0.87 -17.70
CA ARG A 187 0.23 -1.29 -18.26
C ARG A 187 -0.80 -0.16 -18.34
N LEU A 188 -0.75 0.79 -17.41
CA LEU A 188 -1.59 1.98 -17.46
C LEU A 188 -1.12 2.94 -18.57
N GLY A 189 0.20 3.14 -18.71
CA GLY A 189 0.79 4.00 -19.73
C GLY A 189 0.69 3.48 -21.16
N GLU A 190 0.56 2.17 -21.37
CA GLU A 190 0.29 1.58 -22.70
C GLU A 190 -1.14 1.87 -23.20
N ARG A 191 -2.08 2.16 -22.29
CA ARG A 191 -3.51 2.34 -22.61
C ARG A 191 -3.95 3.79 -22.65
N ASP A 192 -3.39 4.62 -21.79
CA ASP A 192 -3.71 6.04 -21.70
C ASP A 192 -2.76 6.81 -22.65
N GLY A 193 -3.30 7.50 -23.66
CA GLY A 193 -2.49 8.25 -24.63
C GLY A 193 -1.62 9.33 -23.98
N PRO A 194 -0.56 9.83 -24.65
CA PRO A 194 0.43 10.74 -24.07
C PRO A 194 -0.12 12.09 -23.56
N ASP A 195 -1.36 12.44 -23.91
CA ASP A 195 -2.00 13.73 -23.59
C ASP A 195 -3.12 13.64 -22.52
N ASP A 196 -3.49 12.43 -22.05
CA ASP A 196 -4.49 12.27 -20.97
C ASP A 196 -3.80 12.04 -19.62
N ALA A 197 -4.19 12.84 -18.62
CA ALA A 197 -3.72 12.68 -17.25
C ALA A 197 -4.38 11.42 -16.64
N GLY A 198 -3.87 10.24 -16.97
CA GLY A 198 -4.41 8.92 -16.62
C GLY A 198 -4.18 8.50 -15.16
N VAL A 199 -4.29 7.19 -14.92
CA VAL A 199 -4.00 6.62 -13.59
C VAL A 199 -2.49 6.45 -13.43
N THR A 200 -1.94 6.93 -12.32
CA THR A 200 -0.50 6.79 -12.02
C THR A 200 -0.25 5.88 -10.82
N ALA A 201 0.94 5.27 -10.75
CA ALA A 201 1.33 4.40 -9.64
C ALA A 201 2.69 4.80 -9.07
N ALA A 202 2.82 4.75 -7.74
CA ALA A 202 4.09 4.94 -7.04
C ALA A 202 4.24 3.98 -5.85
N ALA A 203 5.49 3.61 -5.56
CA ALA A 203 5.87 2.86 -4.39
C ALA A 203 6.63 3.79 -3.43
N VAL A 204 6.52 3.53 -2.12
CA VAL A 204 7.19 4.37 -1.12
C VAL A 204 7.77 3.56 0.02
N ASN A 205 9.02 3.83 0.39
CA ASN A 205 9.60 3.42 1.65
C ASN A 205 9.49 4.58 2.66
N PRO A 206 8.59 4.49 3.66
CA PRO A 206 8.43 5.54 4.68
C PRO A 206 9.52 5.49 5.77
N GLY A 207 10.54 4.63 5.61
CA GLY A 207 11.54 4.36 6.62
C GLY A 207 11.04 3.48 7.76
N PHE A 208 11.92 3.20 8.73
CA PHE A 208 11.56 2.40 9.90
C PHE A 208 10.93 3.30 10.97
N VAL A 209 9.62 3.16 11.21
CA VAL A 209 8.87 3.94 12.20
C VAL A 209 8.51 3.06 13.41
N PRO A 210 9.27 3.12 14.53
CA PRO A 210 9.14 2.17 15.64
C PRO A 210 7.83 2.27 16.41
N SER A 211 7.17 3.44 16.38
CA SER A 211 5.88 3.70 17.03
C SER A 211 4.70 3.01 16.32
N THR A 212 4.93 2.38 15.17
CA THR A 212 3.91 1.65 14.45
C THR A 212 3.70 0.24 15.01
N ASN A 213 2.54 -0.31 14.67
CA ASN A 213 2.12 -1.63 15.13
C ASN A 213 2.73 -2.81 14.33
N LEU A 214 3.67 -2.55 13.42
CA LEU A 214 4.23 -3.55 12.52
C LEU A 214 4.97 -4.66 13.29
N ALA A 215 5.67 -4.29 14.37
CA ALA A 215 6.41 -5.21 15.23
C ALA A 215 5.52 -6.12 16.11
N ARG A 216 4.17 -6.01 16.06
CA ARG A 216 3.29 -6.85 16.89
C ARG A 216 3.39 -8.35 16.57
N GLY A 217 3.70 -8.71 15.33
CA GLY A 217 3.88 -10.11 14.91
C GLY A 217 5.32 -10.64 15.05
N ALA A 218 6.24 -9.81 15.54
CA ALA A 218 7.59 -10.27 15.86
C ALA A 218 7.62 -11.07 17.17
N SER A 219 8.52 -12.04 17.24
CA SER A 219 8.77 -12.80 18.47
C SER A 219 9.16 -11.86 19.62
N LEU A 220 8.99 -12.28 20.88
CA LEU A 220 9.35 -11.45 22.04
C LEU A 220 10.82 -11.00 21.99
N ARG A 221 11.72 -11.88 21.55
CA ARG A 221 13.13 -11.56 21.31
C ARG A 221 13.30 -10.55 20.17
N GLY A 222 12.60 -10.75 19.05
CA GLY A 222 12.60 -9.80 17.93
C GLY A 222 12.08 -8.41 18.32
N ARG A 223 11.02 -8.33 19.13
CA ARG A 223 10.50 -7.07 19.67
C ARG A 223 11.51 -6.37 20.58
N LEU A 224 12.20 -7.14 21.43
CA LEU A 224 13.24 -6.60 22.30
C LEU A 224 14.43 -6.05 21.49
N LEU A 225 14.85 -6.79 20.46
CA LEU A 225 15.90 -6.36 19.53
C LEU A 225 15.51 -5.11 18.75
N LEU A 226 14.30 -5.08 18.17
CA LEU A 226 13.79 -3.89 17.47
C LEU A 226 13.69 -2.67 18.39
N THR A 227 13.28 -2.87 19.65
CA THR A 227 13.21 -1.79 20.64
C THR A 227 14.62 -1.28 20.99
N ALA A 228 15.58 -2.18 21.20
CA ALA A 228 16.98 -1.80 21.44
C ALA A 228 17.60 -1.10 20.23
N PHE A 229 17.35 -1.60 19.03
CA PHE A 229 17.84 -1.05 17.76
C PHE A 229 17.23 0.33 17.46
N SER A 230 15.95 0.54 17.81
CA SER A 230 15.28 1.84 17.64
C SER A 230 15.82 2.95 18.54
N ARG A 231 16.56 2.60 19.60
CA ARG A 231 17.22 3.54 20.52
C ARG A 231 18.64 3.92 20.09
N LEU A 232 19.19 3.24 19.08
CA LEU A 232 20.48 3.59 18.52
C LEU A 232 20.33 4.77 17.55
N PRO A 233 21.14 5.84 17.66
CA PRO A 233 21.06 7.04 16.81
C PRO A 233 21.73 6.81 15.45
N LEU A 234 21.33 5.74 14.75
CA LEU A 234 21.94 5.32 13.49
C LEU A 234 21.27 5.93 12.24
N GLY A 235 20.32 6.87 12.41
CA GLY A 235 19.66 7.55 11.29
C GLY A 235 18.68 6.70 10.46
N PHE A 236 18.50 5.42 10.80
CA PHE A 236 17.58 4.51 10.12
C PHE A 236 16.12 4.65 10.59
N THR A 237 15.90 5.21 11.78
CA THR A 237 14.57 5.44 12.35
C THR A 237 13.98 6.75 11.85
N ARG A 238 12.67 6.74 11.58
CA ARG A 238 11.89 7.93 11.22
C ARG A 238 10.80 8.17 12.25
N SER A 239 10.45 9.44 12.44
CA SER A 239 9.25 9.83 13.15
C SER A 239 8.00 9.41 12.39
N LEU A 240 6.85 9.40 13.07
CA LEU A 240 5.57 9.15 12.43
C LEU A 240 5.27 10.21 11.36
N ASP A 241 5.59 11.48 11.65
CA ASP A 241 5.36 12.57 10.71
C ASP A 241 6.23 12.43 9.46
N GLU A 242 7.54 12.19 9.58
CA GLU A 242 8.41 12.01 8.40
C GLU A 242 7.97 10.83 7.51
N GLY A 243 7.56 9.71 8.13
CA GLY A 243 7.06 8.57 7.37
C GLY A 243 5.72 8.88 6.69
N THR A 244 4.85 9.67 7.33
CA THR A 244 3.59 10.14 6.75
C THR A 244 3.83 11.09 5.60
N GLU A 245 4.73 12.06 5.75
CA GLU A 245 5.09 13.01 4.69
C GLU A 245 5.70 12.29 3.49
N SER A 246 6.48 11.22 3.69
CA SER A 246 6.99 10.40 2.58
C SER A 246 5.86 9.76 1.77
N ILE A 247 4.81 9.25 2.44
CA ILE A 247 3.64 8.67 1.76
C ILE A 247 2.82 9.76 1.03
N LEU A 248 2.67 10.93 1.65
CA LEU A 248 1.97 12.07 1.03
C LEU A 248 2.74 12.62 -0.18
N ALA A 249 4.07 12.72 -0.10
CA ALA A 249 4.93 13.09 -1.22
C ALA A 249 4.85 12.07 -2.36
N ALA A 250 4.74 10.78 -2.05
CA ALA A 250 4.49 9.76 -3.08
C ALA A 250 3.08 9.84 -3.66
N ALA A 251 2.10 10.36 -2.91
CA ALA A 251 0.74 10.61 -3.37
C ALA A 251 0.62 11.89 -4.21
N ASP A 252 1.49 12.88 -3.99
CA ASP A 252 1.50 14.08 -4.81
C ASP A 252 2.07 13.79 -6.21
N ALA A 253 1.21 13.90 -7.22
CA ALA A 253 1.60 13.69 -8.62
C ALA A 253 2.09 14.98 -9.31
N THR A 254 2.17 16.11 -8.60
CA THR A 254 2.75 17.36 -9.13
C THR A 254 4.19 17.59 -8.71
N GLY A 255 4.62 16.95 -7.62
CA GLY A 255 6.00 16.93 -7.19
C GLY A 255 6.93 16.02 -8.02
N PRO A 256 8.15 15.76 -7.54
CA PRO A 256 9.16 14.95 -8.22
C PRO A 256 8.71 13.51 -8.54
N ALA A 257 7.71 13.00 -7.81
CA ALA A 257 7.07 11.71 -8.04
C ALA A 257 5.93 11.76 -9.08
N GLY A 258 5.76 12.86 -9.81
CA GLY A 258 4.64 13.09 -10.73
C GLY A 258 4.56 12.12 -11.91
N ARG A 259 5.64 11.40 -12.20
CA ARG A 259 5.63 10.29 -13.17
C ARG A 259 5.13 9.01 -12.51
N GLY A 260 4.33 8.21 -13.23
CA GLY A 260 4.05 6.83 -12.81
C GLY A 260 5.34 5.99 -12.82
N GLY A 261 5.34 4.90 -12.05
CA GLY A 261 6.44 3.93 -12.05
C GLY A 261 7.65 4.37 -11.23
N VAL A 262 7.42 5.12 -10.16
CA VAL A 262 8.48 5.63 -9.28
C VAL A 262 8.49 4.92 -7.93
N TYR A 263 9.67 4.87 -7.32
CA TYR A 263 9.92 4.45 -5.96
C TYR A 263 10.51 5.62 -5.17
N VAL A 264 9.78 6.05 -4.14
CA VAL A 264 10.18 7.13 -3.23
C VAL A 264 10.83 6.51 -2.01
N ASP A 265 12.11 6.81 -1.79
CA ASP A 265 12.85 6.41 -0.59
C ASP A 265 13.37 7.65 0.12
N ALA A 266 12.74 7.99 1.25
CA ALA A 266 12.93 9.27 1.92
C ALA A 266 12.70 10.46 0.97
N ALA A 267 13.71 11.28 0.72
CA ALA A 267 13.65 12.44 -0.17
C ALA A 267 14.05 12.11 -1.62
N GLU A 268 14.45 10.87 -1.89
CA GLU A 268 14.91 10.46 -3.21
C GLU A 268 13.80 9.77 -4.00
N VAL A 269 13.62 10.20 -5.26
CA VAL A 269 12.70 9.57 -6.20
C VAL A 269 13.51 8.86 -7.27
N ARG A 270 13.34 7.54 -7.35
CA ARG A 270 14.00 6.68 -8.34
C ARG A 270 12.96 6.02 -9.24
N PRO A 271 13.32 5.61 -10.47
CA PRO A 271 12.48 4.69 -11.24
C PRO A 271 12.28 3.38 -10.46
N ALA A 272 11.06 2.85 -10.42
CA ALA A 272 10.80 1.55 -9.80
C ALA A 272 11.58 0.41 -10.49
N SER A 273 11.87 0.59 -11.79
CA SER A 273 12.73 -0.29 -12.61
C SER A 273 14.17 -0.44 -12.11
N SER A 274 14.62 0.39 -11.17
CA SER A 274 15.93 0.20 -10.55
C SER A 274 15.96 -0.96 -9.55
N VAL A 275 14.81 -1.54 -9.20
CA VAL A 275 14.68 -2.53 -8.10
C VAL A 275 14.66 -3.98 -8.59
N GLY A 276 14.34 -4.24 -9.86
CA GLY A 276 14.40 -5.57 -10.43
C GLY A 276 14.31 -5.57 -11.95
N ASP A 277 14.44 -6.74 -12.55
CA ASP A 277 14.41 -6.89 -14.02
C ASP A 277 12.99 -7.13 -14.55
N GLU A 278 12.80 -6.78 -15.83
CA GLU A 278 11.53 -6.91 -16.55
C GLU A 278 10.95 -8.33 -16.54
N THR A 279 11.80 -9.37 -16.60
CA THR A 279 11.35 -10.76 -16.66
C THR A 279 10.75 -11.18 -15.32
N THR A 280 11.46 -10.88 -14.22
CA THR A 280 10.97 -11.16 -12.86
C THR A 280 9.68 -10.39 -12.57
N ARG A 281 9.63 -9.12 -12.97
CA ARG A 281 8.47 -8.24 -12.80
C ARG A 281 7.21 -8.78 -13.50
N ARG A 282 7.30 -9.09 -14.81
CA ARG A 282 6.17 -9.64 -15.57
C ARG A 282 5.73 -11.01 -15.05
N ARG A 283 6.69 -11.87 -14.68
CA ARG A 283 6.38 -13.17 -14.07
C ARG A 283 5.65 -13.02 -12.73
N LEU A 284 6.05 -12.06 -11.90
CA LEU A 284 5.34 -11.75 -10.65
C LEU A 284 3.90 -11.31 -10.93
N TRP A 285 3.68 -10.49 -11.95
CA TRP A 285 2.34 -10.06 -12.34
C TRP A 285 1.44 -11.24 -12.70
N ASP A 286 1.89 -12.11 -13.60
CA ASP A 286 1.11 -13.26 -14.05
C ASP A 286 0.79 -14.23 -12.90
N VAL A 287 1.79 -14.49 -12.04
CA VAL A 287 1.59 -15.33 -10.86
C VAL A 287 0.62 -14.67 -9.87
N SER A 288 0.73 -13.36 -9.66
CA SER A 288 -0.20 -12.62 -8.79
C SER A 288 -1.63 -12.67 -9.33
N ALA A 289 -1.82 -12.46 -10.63
CA ALA A 289 -3.10 -12.55 -11.31
C ALA A 289 -3.72 -13.95 -11.17
N GLY A 290 -2.92 -15.00 -11.39
CA GLY A 290 -3.34 -16.40 -11.19
C GLY A 290 -3.72 -16.71 -9.75
N LEU A 291 -2.91 -16.28 -8.77
CA LEU A 291 -3.16 -16.50 -7.34
C LEU A 291 -4.43 -15.81 -6.84
N VAL A 292 -4.80 -14.68 -7.43
CA VAL A 292 -6.05 -13.97 -7.07
C VAL A 292 -7.19 -14.25 -8.04
N GLY A 293 -7.01 -15.08 -9.07
CA GLY A 293 -8.06 -15.46 -10.02
C GLY A 293 -8.60 -14.29 -10.86
N VAL A 294 -7.73 -13.40 -11.35
CA VAL A 294 -8.07 -12.34 -12.32
C VAL A 294 -7.28 -12.50 -13.61
N SER A 295 -7.73 -11.87 -14.70
CA SER A 295 -6.96 -11.85 -15.95
C SER A 295 -5.72 -10.96 -15.78
N PRO A 296 -4.52 -11.40 -16.22
CA PRO A 296 -3.34 -10.54 -16.23
C PRO A 296 -3.51 -9.32 -17.16
N ASP A 297 -4.42 -9.40 -18.15
CA ASP A 297 -4.65 -8.34 -19.15
C ASP A 297 -5.84 -7.42 -18.80
N GLY A 298 -6.47 -7.62 -17.64
CA GLY A 298 -7.66 -6.87 -17.19
C GLY A 298 -7.41 -5.44 -16.69
N TRP A 299 -6.24 -4.86 -16.99
CA TRP A 299 -5.72 -3.65 -16.36
C TRP A 299 -5.70 -2.43 -17.24
#